data_AF-A0A3D3SBG9-F1
#
_entry.id   AF-A0A3D3SBG9-F1
#
_cell.length_a   1.000
_cell.length_b   1.000
_cell.length_c   1.000
_cell.angle_alpha   90.00
_cell.angle_beta   90.00
_cell.angle_gamma   90.00
#
_symmetry.space_group_name_H-M   'P 1'
#
loop_
_entity.id
_entity.type
_entity.pdbx_description
1 polymer ?
#
loop_
_entity_poly.entity_id
_entity_poly.type
_entity_poly.pdbx_seq_one_letter_code
_entity_poly.pdbx_strand_id
1 'polypeptide(L)' 'LDAIHDKVGITFIYVTHDQQEALSVSDRIAVMNAGKVLQVGSPQQIYENPATEFVARFIGEAN' A
#
# COMPACT_ATOMS: atom_id res chain seq x y z
N LEU A 1 -9.09 12.48 4.93
CA LEU A 1 -10.00 11.38 5.32
C LEU A 1 -9.53 10.69 6.62
N ASP A 2 -8.42 11.14 7.19
CA ASP A 2 -7.69 10.48 8.28
C ASP A 2 -8.43 10.43 9.62
N ALA A 3 -9.23 11.45 9.96
CA ALA A 3 -9.81 11.55 11.31
C ALA A 3 -11.00 10.61 11.59
N ILE A 4 -11.61 10.00 10.56
CA ILE A 4 -12.76 9.11 10.73
C ILE A 4 -12.33 7.66 10.94
N HIS A 5 -11.24 7.21 10.30
CA HIS A 5 -10.82 5.80 10.37
C HIS A 5 -10.25 5.42 11.75
N ASP A 6 -9.37 6.25 12.33
CA ASP A 6 -8.72 5.94 13.62
C ASP A 6 -9.70 5.88 14.80
N LYS A 7 -10.87 6.52 14.69
CA LYS A 7 -11.82 6.67 15.80
C LYS A 7 -12.87 5.56 15.92
N VAL A 8 -13.00 4.68 14.94
CA VAL A 8 -14.12 3.72 14.87
C VAL A 8 -13.70 2.30 15.27
N GLY A 9 -12.41 1.98 15.31
CA GLY A 9 -11.90 0.70 15.81
C GLY A 9 -12.36 -0.52 14.99
N ILE A 10 -12.79 -0.30 13.75
CA ILE A 10 -13.20 -1.34 12.81
C ILE A 10 -12.06 -1.65 11.84
N THR A 11 -12.00 -2.90 11.35
CA THR A 11 -11.05 -3.27 10.29
C THR A 11 -11.54 -2.73 8.95
N PHE A 12 -10.67 -2.01 8.23
CA PHE A 12 -10.94 -1.48 6.91
C PHE A 12 -10.02 -2.11 5.87
N ILE A 13 -10.56 -2.38 4.68
CA ILE A 13 -9.77 -2.75 3.51
C ILE A 13 -10.09 -1.73 2.43
N TYR A 14 -9.07 -1.00 2.00
CA TYR A 14 -9.14 -0.06 0.88
C TYR A 14 -8.40 -0.64 -0.32
N VAL A 15 -8.94 -0.42 -1.52
CA VAL A 15 -8.29 -0.81 -2.77
C VAL A 15 -8.20 0.43 -3.65
N THR A 16 -6.98 0.80 -4.02
CA THR A 16 -6.70 1.94 -4.89
C THR A 16 -5.60 1.58 -5.89
N HIS A 17 -5.56 2.33 -6.97
CA HIS A 17 -4.42 2.35 -7.90
C HIS A 17 -3.48 3.53 -7.61
N ASP A 18 -3.87 4.44 -6.70
CA ASP A 18 -3.06 5.58 -6.29
C ASP A 18 -2.10 5.16 -5.17
N GLN A 19 -0.81 5.24 -5.48
CA GLN A 19 0.26 4.84 -4.59
C GLN A 19 0.37 5.77 -3.37
N GLN A 20 0.17 7.08 -3.54
CA GLN A 20 0.29 8.07 -2.47
C GLN A 20 -0.81 7.89 -1.44
N GLU A 21 -2.03 7.61 -1.89
CA GLU A 21 -3.13 7.27 -0.99
C GLU A 21 -2.83 5.99 -0.19
N ALA A 22 -2.33 4.95 -0.88
CA ALA A 22 -2.01 3.68 -0.22
C ALA A 22 -0.92 3.84 0.85
N LEU A 23 0.14 4.61 0.55
CA LEU A 23 1.27 4.86 1.45
C LEU A 23 0.91 5.77 2.63
N SER A 24 -0.03 6.70 2.47
CA SER A 24 -0.37 7.69 3.51
C SER A 24 -1.42 7.20 4.50
N VAL A 25 -2.37 6.35 4.07
CA VAL A 25 -3.57 6.01 4.88
C VAL A 25 -3.50 4.59 5.46
N SER A 26 -2.61 3.72 4.98
CA SER A 26 -2.62 2.30 5.33
C SER A 26 -1.58 1.93 6.40
N ASP A 27 -1.98 1.17 7.41
CA ASP A 27 -1.03 0.52 8.32
C ASP A 27 -0.20 -0.55 7.61
N ARG A 28 -0.84 -1.25 6.66
CA ARG A 28 -0.26 -2.34 5.86
C ARG A 28 -0.81 -2.27 4.44
N ILE A 29 0.05 -2.59 3.49
CA ILE A 29 -0.26 -2.59 2.06
C ILE A 29 0.01 -3.98 1.50
N ALA A 30 -0.90 -4.46 0.66
CA ALA A 30 -0.69 -5.64 -0.17
C ALA A 30 -0.57 -5.20 -1.63
N VAL A 31 0.59 -5.41 -2.25
CA VAL A 31 0.80 -5.14 -3.68
C VAL A 31 0.46 -6.39 -4.47
N MET A 32 -0.40 -6.23 -5.48
CA MET A 32 -0.90 -7.33 -6.30
C MET A 32 -0.56 -7.12 -7.77
N ASN A 33 -0.28 -8.22 -8.47
CA ASN A 33 -0.15 -8.26 -9.92
C ASN A 33 -0.74 -9.55 -10.47
N ALA A 34 -1.53 -9.46 -11.56
CA ALA A 34 -2.16 -10.60 -12.22
C ALA A 34 -2.88 -11.56 -11.25
N GLY A 35 -3.61 -11.01 -10.27
CA GLY A 35 -4.35 -11.78 -9.27
C GLY A 35 -3.49 -12.42 -8.18
N LYS A 36 -2.19 -12.14 -8.11
CA LYS A 36 -1.28 -12.65 -7.07
C LYS A 36 -0.77 -11.52 -6.19
N VAL A 37 -0.74 -11.76 -4.88
CA VAL A 37 -0.06 -10.87 -3.92
C VAL A 37 1.44 -11.07 -4.07
N LEU A 38 2.16 -10.00 -4.37
CA LEU A 38 3.61 -10.02 -4.55
C LEU A 38 4.35 -9.63 -3.27
N GLN A 39 3.77 -8.72 -2.47
CA GLN A 39 4.34 -8.29 -1.20
C GLN A 39 3.24 -7.78 -0.27
N VAL A 40 3.39 -8.06 1.03
CA VAL A 40 2.59 -7.43 2.08
C VAL A 40 3.56 -6.86 3.12
N GLY A 41 3.40 -5.60 3.48
CA GLY A 41 4.27 -4.92 4.45
C GLY A 41 3.71 -3.59 4.91
N SER A 42 4.41 -2.93 5.84
CA SER A 42 4.14 -1.52 6.15
C SER A 42 4.46 -0.64 4.93
N PRO A 43 3.90 0.58 4.84
CA PRO A 43 4.28 1.54 3.79
C PRO A 43 5.78 1.71 3.63
N GLN A 44 6.51 1.78 4.76
CA GLN A 44 7.95 1.92 4.77
C GLN A 44 8.67 0.69 4.20
N GLN A 45 8.23 -0.53 4.53
CA GLN A 45 8.80 -1.74 3.94
C GLN A 45 8.53 -1.85 2.43
N ILE A 46 7.34 -1.47 2.00
CA ILE A 46 6.97 -1.45 0.57
C ILE A 46 7.84 -0.45 -0.20
N TYR A 47 8.14 0.70 0.38
CA TYR A 47 8.96 1.75 -0.23
C TYR A 47 10.46 1.44 -0.19
N GLU A 48 11.00 1.11 0.98
CA GLU A 48 12.46 0.99 1.18
C GLU A 48 12.99 -0.41 0.83
N ASN A 49 12.17 -1.44 0.91
CA ASN A 49 12.57 -2.84 0.72
C ASN A 49 11.60 -3.59 -0.20
N PRO A 50 11.46 -3.18 -1.47
CA PRO A 50 10.59 -3.85 -2.42
C PRO A 50 11.08 -5.28 -2.71
N ALA A 51 10.19 -6.26 -2.59
CA ALA A 51 10.48 -7.69 -2.74
C ALA A 51 10.60 -8.12 -4.21
N THR A 52 10.10 -7.33 -5.15
CA THR A 52 10.21 -7.59 -6.59
C THR A 52 10.42 -6.29 -7.35
N GLU A 53 10.99 -6.39 -8.55
CA GLU A 53 11.13 -5.25 -9.46
C GLU A 53 9.77 -4.61 -9.79
N PHE A 54 8.71 -5.42 -9.91
CA PHE A 54 7.36 -4.90 -10.11
C PHE A 54 6.94 -4.00 -8.93
N VAL A 55 7.16 -4.44 -7.68
CA VAL A 55 6.82 -3.63 -6.50
C VAL A 55 7.67 -2.35 -6.47
N ALA A 56 8.97 -2.45 -6.79
CA ALA A 56 9.86 -1.29 -6.85
C ALA A 56 9.39 -0.26 -7.89
N ARG A 57 9.04 -0.71 -9.11
CA ARG A 57 8.50 0.16 -10.16
C ARG A 57 7.13 0.71 -9.81
N PHE A 58 6.26 -0.13 -9.26
CA PHE A 58 4.90 0.24 -8.88
C PHE A 58 4.86 1.35 -7.82
N ILE A 59 5.89 1.47 -6.98
CA ILE A 59 6.00 2.52 -5.94
C ILE A 59 6.94 3.66 -6.37
N GLY A 60 7.86 3.38 -7.30
CA GLY A 60 8.90 4.30 -7.77
C GLY A 60 8.57 5.07 -9.04
N GLU A 61 7.53 4.69 -9.79
CA GLU A 61 6.97 5.50 -10.88
C GLU A 61 6.19 6.69 -10.27
N ALA A 62 6.96 7.69 -9.82
CA ALA A 62 6.48 9.06 -9.76
C ALA A 62 6.48 9.61 -11.19
N ASN A 63 5.33 10.09 -11.68
CA ASN A 63 5.30 10.92 -12.88
C ASN A 63 6.14 12.18 -12.69
#